data_AF-A0A7J6RDI9-F1
#
_entry.id   AF-A0A7J6RDI9-F1
#
_cell.length_a   1.000
_cell.length_b   1.000
_cell.length_c   1.000
_cell.angle_alpha   90.00
_cell.angle_beta   90.00
_cell.angle_gamma   90.00
#
_symmetry.space_group_name_H-M   'P 1'
#
loop_
_entity.id
_entity.type
_entity.pdbx_description
1 polymer ?
#
loop_
_entity_poly.entity_id
_entity_poly.type
_entity_poly.pdbx_seq_one_letter_code
_entity_poly.pdbx_strand_id
1 'polypeptide(L)'
;MTKTKPFSIGEKAEFNQYWYSRKTIETLVDELLHLQQRLKPDGPLRVACLSTPSVYFALTAAPEISDKLECWLFEFDPHLLQGERCVKFDYHEPKDVPVDLCHTFDCVLIDPPFITREVWENYAITAKLLAANGGHFIGSSVRENGELLHGLLGMRSYDFFTNYSPEGPFKHVNSEV
;
A
#
# COMPACT_ATOMS: atom_id res chain seq x y z
N MET A 1 12.54 -17.05 31.78
CA MET A 1 11.77 -15.80 31.55
C MET A 1 12.56 -14.92 30.60
N THR A 2 12.41 -15.15 29.30
CA THR A 2 12.95 -14.27 28.26
C THR A 2 12.04 -13.04 28.17
N LYS A 3 12.59 -11.87 28.47
CA LYS A 3 11.88 -10.60 28.29
C LYS A 3 11.71 -10.38 26.79
N THR A 4 10.52 -10.62 26.25
CA THR A 4 10.14 -10.18 24.91
C THR A 4 10.14 -8.65 24.92
N LYS A 5 10.99 -8.06 24.09
CA LYS A 5 11.00 -6.62 23.84
C LYS A 5 9.82 -6.33 22.90
N PRO A 6 8.88 -5.43 23.25
CA PRO A 6 7.79 -5.09 22.34
C PRO A 6 8.38 -4.58 21.02
N PHE A 7 7.92 -5.13 19.91
CA PHE A 7 8.27 -4.68 18.57
C PHE A 7 7.58 -3.33 18.34
N SER A 8 8.33 -2.24 18.47
CA SER A 8 7.87 -0.89 18.16
C SER A 8 8.30 -0.55 16.72
N ILE A 9 7.34 -0.48 15.80
CA ILE A 9 7.59 0.09 14.47
C ILE A 9 7.45 1.60 14.58
N GLY A 10 8.48 2.27 15.10
CA GLY A 10 8.54 3.74 15.12
C GLY A 10 8.78 4.29 13.72
N GLU A 11 8.34 5.53 13.47
CA GLU A 11 8.69 6.26 12.26
C GLU A 11 10.20 6.31 12.07
N LYS A 12 10.69 5.88 10.90
CA LYS A 12 12.09 5.98 10.53
C LYS A 12 12.28 7.18 9.62
N ALA A 13 12.83 8.26 10.17
CA ALA A 13 13.09 9.51 9.44
C ALA A 13 13.95 9.30 8.18
N GLU A 14 14.82 8.28 8.18
CA GLU A 14 15.65 7.91 7.02
C GLU A 14 14.85 7.35 5.83
N PHE A 15 13.64 6.82 6.06
CA PHE A 15 12.75 6.28 5.03
C PHE A 15 11.53 7.16 4.76
N ASN A 16 11.42 8.31 5.45
CA ASN A 16 10.25 9.19 5.43
C ASN A 16 8.91 8.44 5.58
N GLN A 17 8.91 7.40 6.43
CA GLN A 17 7.75 6.53 6.61
C GLN A 17 6.75 7.14 7.58
N TYR A 18 5.60 7.54 7.06
CA TYR A 18 4.45 7.96 7.85
C TYR A 18 3.42 6.85 7.93
N TRP A 19 2.82 6.68 9.11
CA TRP A 19 1.77 5.70 9.31
C TRP A 19 0.40 6.33 9.12
N TYR A 20 -0.46 5.74 8.29
CA TYR A 20 -1.84 6.22 8.20
C TYR A 20 -2.55 6.12 9.55
N SER A 21 -3.34 7.16 9.85
CA SER A 21 -4.31 7.13 10.92
C SER A 21 -5.35 6.05 10.66
N ARG A 22 -5.97 5.54 11.74
CA ARG A 22 -7.05 4.56 11.67
C ARG A 22 -8.15 4.96 10.69
N LYS A 23 -8.61 6.22 10.74
CA LYS A 23 -9.65 6.75 9.84
C LYS A 23 -9.24 6.68 8.36
N THR A 24 -7.95 6.92 8.07
CA THR A 24 -7.42 6.84 6.70
C THR A 24 -7.38 5.39 6.22
N ILE A 25 -6.93 4.48 7.07
CA ILE A 25 -6.97 3.04 6.78
C ILE A 25 -8.40 2.59 6.51
N GLU A 26 -9.35 2.90 7.41
CA GLU A 26 -10.77 2.53 7.25
C GLU A 26 -11.33 3.03 5.92
N THR A 27 -11.05 4.29 5.55
CA THR A 27 -11.52 4.86 4.27
C THR A 27 -10.92 4.15 3.06
N LEU A 28 -9.61 3.83 3.09
CA LEU A 28 -8.95 3.12 2.00
C LEU A 28 -9.46 1.67 1.87
N VAL A 29 -9.69 1.00 3.00
CA VAL A 29 -10.25 -0.36 3.02
C VAL A 29 -11.68 -0.37 2.47
N ASP A 30 -12.52 0.59 2.85
CA ASP A 30 -13.88 0.72 2.33
C ASP A 30 -13.88 0.91 0.80
N GLU A 31 -12.97 1.73 0.26
CA GLU A 31 -12.84 1.92 -1.19
C GLU A 31 -12.39 0.62 -1.90
N LEU A 32 -11.44 -0.11 -1.32
CA LEU A 32 -11.01 -1.42 -1.84
C LEU A 32 -12.16 -2.43 -1.83
N LEU A 33 -12.98 -2.45 -0.78
CA LEU A 33 -14.15 -3.32 -0.70
C LEU A 33 -15.23 -2.95 -1.71
N HIS A 34 -15.45 -1.65 -1.97
CA HIS A 34 -16.34 -1.21 -3.04
C HIS A 34 -15.83 -1.63 -4.43
N LEU A 35 -14.52 -1.51 -4.69
CA LEU A 35 -13.91 -1.99 -5.93
C LEU A 35 -14.04 -3.52 -6.05
N GLN A 36 -13.77 -4.26 -4.97
CA GLN A 36 -13.92 -5.71 -4.93
C GLN A 36 -15.35 -6.13 -5.29
N GLN A 37 -16.36 -5.53 -4.68
CA GLN A 37 -17.76 -5.85 -4.97
C GLN A 37 -18.13 -5.60 -6.43
N ARG A 38 -17.55 -4.55 -7.03
CA ARG A 38 -17.82 -4.17 -8.43
C ARG A 38 -17.09 -5.03 -9.45
N LEU A 39 -15.84 -5.39 -9.17
CA LEU A 39 -14.94 -6.03 -10.14
C LEU A 39 -14.82 -7.55 -9.94
N LYS A 40 -14.97 -8.03 -8.71
CA LYS A 40 -14.75 -9.42 -8.27
C LYS A 40 -15.87 -9.88 -7.31
N PRO A 41 -17.16 -9.78 -7.66
CA PRO A 41 -18.24 -10.10 -6.72
C PRO A 41 -18.16 -11.52 -6.11
N ASP A 42 -17.57 -12.47 -6.85
CA ASP A 42 -17.45 -13.88 -6.47
C ASP A 42 -16.03 -14.29 -6.03
N GLY A 43 -15.14 -13.33 -5.77
CA GLY A 43 -13.76 -13.66 -5.37
C GLY A 43 -12.95 -12.47 -4.88
N PRO A 44 -11.67 -12.69 -4.56
CA PRO A 44 -10.85 -11.64 -4.01
C PRO A 44 -10.41 -10.62 -5.07
N LEU A 45 -10.33 -9.36 -4.67
CA LEU A 45 -9.61 -8.31 -5.38
C LEU A 45 -8.12 -8.44 -5.04
N ARG A 46 -7.26 -8.55 -6.05
CA ARG A 46 -5.81 -8.56 -5.84
C ARG A 46 -5.28 -7.13 -5.73
N VAL A 47 -4.67 -6.80 -4.60
CA VAL A 47 -4.20 -5.45 -4.28
C VAL A 47 -2.69 -5.44 -4.08
N ALA A 48 -1.99 -4.59 -4.82
CA ALA A 48 -0.59 -4.26 -4.54
C ALA A 48 -0.53 -3.03 -3.62
N CYS A 49 -0.10 -3.22 -2.38
CA CYS A 49 0.26 -2.16 -1.45
C CYS A 49 1.68 -1.68 -1.76
N LEU A 50 1.79 -0.67 -2.63
CA LEU A 50 3.05 -0.08 -3.06
C LEU A 50 3.46 1.06 -2.12
N SER A 51 4.35 0.73 -1.18
CA SER A 51 4.75 1.59 -0.06
C SER A 51 3.62 2.01 0.87
N THR A 52 2.59 1.16 1.04
CA THR A 52 1.49 1.36 1.99
C THR A 52 1.43 0.25 3.06
N PRO A 53 2.47 0.09 3.89
CA PRO A 53 2.55 -1.00 4.87
C PRO A 53 1.45 -0.94 5.92
N SER A 54 1.01 0.27 6.31
CA SER A 54 -0.09 0.49 7.27
C SER A 54 -1.39 -0.21 6.86
N VAL A 55 -1.76 -0.13 5.58
CA VAL A 55 -2.95 -0.76 5.03
C VAL A 55 -2.75 -2.27 4.90
N TYR A 56 -1.60 -2.71 4.38
CA TYR A 56 -1.29 -4.14 4.28
C TYR A 56 -1.44 -4.85 5.61
N PHE A 57 -0.79 -4.33 6.67
CA PHE A 57 -0.86 -4.97 7.98
C PHE A 57 -2.26 -4.96 8.59
N ALA A 58 -3.02 -3.88 8.41
CA ALA A 58 -4.41 -3.81 8.85
C ALA A 58 -5.29 -4.87 8.16
N LEU A 59 -5.11 -5.05 6.84
CA LEU A 59 -5.82 -6.07 6.07
C LEU A 59 -5.43 -7.49 6.50
N THR A 60 -4.14 -7.76 6.73
CA THR A 60 -3.68 -9.08 7.20
C THR A 60 -4.15 -9.42 8.62
N ALA A 61 -4.45 -8.40 9.44
CA ALA A 61 -4.97 -8.59 10.79
C ALA A 61 -6.50 -8.73 10.86
N ALA A 62 -7.20 -8.62 9.73
CA ALA A 62 -8.65 -8.64 9.61
C ALA A 62 -9.12 -9.91 8.85
N PRO A 63 -9.26 -11.07 9.53
CA PRO A 63 -9.61 -12.32 8.88
C PRO A 63 -10.96 -12.29 8.15
N GLU A 64 -11.90 -11.46 8.61
CA GLU A 64 -13.24 -11.32 8.04
C GLU A 64 -13.28 -10.71 6.62
N ILE A 65 -12.20 -10.08 6.16
CA ILE A 65 -12.07 -9.54 4.81
C ILE A 65 -11.07 -10.31 3.93
N SER A 66 -10.44 -11.36 4.46
CA SER A 66 -9.43 -12.14 3.74
C SER A 66 -9.96 -12.88 2.50
N ASP A 67 -11.24 -13.27 2.49
CA ASP A 67 -11.90 -13.85 1.31
C ASP A 67 -12.22 -12.82 0.22
N LYS A 68 -12.13 -11.52 0.55
CA LYS A 68 -12.45 -10.40 -0.35
C LYS A 68 -11.21 -9.69 -0.86
N LEU A 69 -10.16 -9.55 -0.06
CA LEU A 69 -8.98 -8.78 -0.45
C LEU A 69 -7.72 -9.65 -0.32
N GLU A 70 -7.01 -9.83 -1.42
CA GLU A 70 -5.72 -10.54 -1.45
C GLU A 70 -4.59 -9.54 -1.70
N CYS A 71 -3.75 -9.30 -0.69
CA CYS A 71 -2.82 -8.17 -0.71
C CYS A 71 -1.36 -8.59 -0.74
N TRP A 72 -0.54 -7.83 -1.47
CA TRP A 72 0.92 -7.90 -1.45
C TRP A 72 1.52 -6.58 -1.00
N LEU A 73 2.56 -6.63 -0.17
CA LEU A 73 3.34 -5.46 0.21
C LEU A 73 4.58 -5.34 -0.67
N PHE A 74 4.77 -4.18 -1.29
CA PHE A 74 6.02 -3.80 -1.96
C PHE A 74 6.67 -2.68 -1.16
N GLU A 75 7.78 -2.97 -0.50
CA GLU A 75 8.39 -2.05 0.48
C GLU A 75 9.92 -2.12 0.50
N PHE A 76 10.57 -0.99 0.78
CA PHE A 76 12.02 -0.90 0.82
C PHE A 76 12.59 -1.39 2.15
N ASP A 77 11.95 -1.04 3.27
CA ASP A 77 12.43 -1.42 4.61
C ASP A 77 12.23 -2.93 4.86
N PRO A 78 13.32 -3.73 4.94
CA PRO A 78 13.21 -5.17 5.13
C PRO A 78 12.57 -5.57 6.46
N HIS A 79 12.51 -4.67 7.46
CA HIS A 79 11.87 -4.97 8.75
C HIS A 79 10.34 -5.08 8.62
N LEU A 80 9.75 -4.53 7.56
CA LEU A 80 8.32 -4.58 7.27
C LEU A 80 7.94 -5.79 6.41
N LEU A 81 8.92 -6.48 5.82
CA LEU A 81 8.71 -7.64 4.96
C LEU A 81 8.58 -8.93 5.80
N GLN A 82 7.49 -9.04 6.57
CA GLN A 82 7.30 -10.12 7.56
C GLN A 82 6.43 -11.29 7.09
N GLY A 83 5.97 -11.32 5.85
CA GLY A 83 5.04 -12.35 5.35
C GLY A 83 5.39 -12.88 3.96
N GLU A 84 4.69 -13.94 3.55
CA GLU A 84 4.89 -14.60 2.25
C GLU A 84 4.50 -13.72 1.06
N ARG A 85 3.64 -12.73 1.28
CA ARG A 85 3.18 -11.76 0.26
C ARG A 85 3.90 -10.41 0.39
N CYS A 86 5.17 -10.42 0.77
CA CYS A 86 6.01 -9.23 0.87
C CYS A 86 7.13 -9.29 -0.18
N VAL A 87 7.34 -8.18 -0.89
CA VAL A 87 8.33 -8.01 -1.95
C VAL A 87 9.21 -6.81 -1.61
N LYS A 88 10.53 -7.00 -1.63
CA LYS A 88 11.46 -5.88 -1.51
C LYS A 88 11.33 -5.01 -2.75
N PHE A 89 11.14 -3.72 -2.56
CA PHE A 89 10.94 -2.75 -3.65
C PHE A 89 11.81 -1.52 -3.44
N ASP A 90 12.56 -1.13 -4.48
CA ASP A 90 13.31 0.12 -4.54
C ASP A 90 12.79 0.96 -5.72
N TYR A 91 12.26 2.15 -5.45
CA TYR A 91 11.71 3.00 -6.49
C TYR A 91 12.79 3.59 -7.42
N HIS A 92 14.07 3.51 -7.05
CA HIS A 92 15.17 3.85 -7.97
C HIS A 92 15.33 2.82 -9.10
N GLU A 93 14.85 1.59 -8.89
CA GLU A 93 14.84 0.50 -9.87
C GLU A 93 13.38 0.10 -10.20
N PRO A 94 12.57 0.99 -10.80
CA PRO A 94 11.10 0.83 -10.89
C PRO A 94 10.63 -0.33 -11.79
N LYS A 95 11.56 -1.03 -12.45
CA LYS A 95 11.29 -2.21 -13.27
C LYS A 95 11.69 -3.51 -12.58
N ASP A 96 12.38 -3.43 -11.44
CA ASP A 96 12.81 -4.58 -10.66
C ASP A 96 11.66 -5.10 -9.80
N VAL A 97 10.69 -5.74 -10.46
CA VAL A 97 9.57 -6.43 -9.83
C VAL A 97 9.53 -7.89 -10.29
N PRO A 98 9.07 -8.83 -9.43
CA PRO A 98 8.94 -10.23 -9.81
C PRO A 98 8.04 -10.41 -11.04
N VAL A 99 8.54 -11.12 -12.04
CA VAL A 99 7.86 -11.29 -13.35
C VAL A 99 6.50 -11.98 -13.21
N ASP A 100 6.38 -12.90 -12.24
CA ASP A 100 5.14 -13.61 -11.92
C ASP A 100 4.06 -12.71 -11.30
N LEU A 101 4.44 -11.53 -10.80
CA LEU A 101 3.53 -10.54 -10.23
C LEU A 101 3.14 -9.44 -11.24
N CYS A 102 3.83 -9.35 -12.38
CA CYS A 102 3.50 -8.40 -13.44
C CYS A 102 2.10 -8.64 -14.02
N HIS A 103 1.33 -7.56 -14.16
CA HIS A 103 -0.02 -7.55 -14.71
C HIS A 103 -1.02 -8.45 -14.00
N THR A 104 -0.83 -8.66 -12.69
CA THR A 104 -1.67 -9.56 -11.90
C THR A 104 -2.61 -8.87 -10.91
N PHE A 105 -2.42 -7.58 -10.66
CA PHE A 105 -3.17 -6.85 -9.64
C PHE A 105 -4.35 -6.07 -10.22
N ASP A 106 -5.52 -6.21 -9.60
CA ASP A 106 -6.71 -5.47 -9.98
C ASP A 106 -6.66 -4.02 -9.48
N CYS A 107 -5.92 -3.76 -8.39
CA CYS A 107 -5.68 -2.42 -7.85
C CYS A 107 -4.25 -2.28 -7.34
N VAL A 108 -3.64 -1.12 -7.57
CA VAL A 108 -2.37 -0.71 -6.95
C VAL A 108 -2.65 0.48 -6.06
N LEU A 109 -2.39 0.32 -4.76
CA LEU A 109 -2.48 1.37 -3.75
C LEU A 109 -1.09 1.96 -3.51
N ILE A 110 -0.93 3.27 -3.65
CA ILE A 110 0.37 3.93 -3.83
C ILE A 110 0.59 5.05 -2.81
N ASP A 111 1.69 5.01 -2.08
CA ASP A 111 2.13 6.13 -1.24
C ASP A 111 3.65 6.27 -1.26
N PRO A 112 4.21 7.10 -2.16
CA PRO A 112 5.65 7.21 -2.26
C PRO A 112 6.26 7.93 -1.05
N PRO A 113 7.51 7.62 -0.66
CA PRO A 113 8.19 8.30 0.45
C PRO A 113 8.39 9.78 0.17
N PHE A 114 8.41 10.18 -1.10
CA PHE A 114 8.45 11.58 -1.51
C PHE A 114 7.46 11.81 -2.64
N ILE A 115 6.75 12.93 -2.58
CA ILE A 115 5.72 13.30 -3.56
C ILE A 115 6.27 14.17 -4.70
N THR A 116 7.58 14.08 -4.99
CA THR A 116 8.19 14.80 -6.11
C THR A 116 7.80 14.16 -7.44
N ARG A 117 7.93 14.92 -8.53
CA ARG A 117 7.64 14.43 -9.89
C ARG A 117 8.41 13.15 -10.23
N GLU A 118 9.72 13.17 -10.01
CA GLU A 118 10.61 12.06 -10.36
C GLU A 118 10.21 10.77 -9.63
N VAL A 119 9.90 10.86 -8.34
CA VAL A 119 9.47 9.69 -7.57
C VAL A 119 8.12 9.18 -8.07
N TRP A 120 7.17 10.07 -8.36
CA TRP A 120 5.90 9.67 -8.97
C TRP A 120 6.04 9.02 -10.35
N GLU A 121 6.96 9.50 -11.17
CA GLU A 121 7.27 8.91 -12.48
C GLU A 121 7.77 7.46 -12.32
N ASN A 122 8.67 7.22 -11.35
CA ASN A 122 9.15 5.87 -11.05
C ASN A 122 8.04 4.97 -10.48
N TYR A 123 7.27 5.46 -9.51
CA TYR A 123 6.13 4.70 -8.97
C TYR A 123 5.10 4.38 -10.05
N ALA A 124 4.86 5.28 -11.00
CA ALA A 124 3.93 5.03 -12.10
C ALA A 124 4.43 3.94 -13.06
N ILE A 125 5.75 3.81 -13.27
CA ILE A 125 6.32 2.68 -14.02
C ILE A 125 6.03 1.37 -13.30
N THR A 126 6.35 1.28 -12.01
CA THR A 126 6.10 0.07 -11.20
C THR A 126 4.60 -0.26 -11.18
N ALA A 127 3.75 0.72 -10.90
CA ALA A 127 2.31 0.53 -10.80
C ALA A 127 1.71 -0.02 -12.11
N LYS A 128 2.16 0.49 -13.28
CA LYS A 128 1.73 -0.03 -14.59
C LYS A 128 2.22 -1.45 -14.87
N LEU A 129 3.42 -1.81 -14.39
CA LEU A 129 3.93 -3.17 -14.52
C LEU A 129 3.14 -4.16 -13.66
N LEU A 130 2.70 -3.75 -12.47
CA LEU A 130 1.92 -4.59 -11.55
C LEU A 130 0.45 -4.70 -11.97
N ALA A 131 -0.15 -3.60 -12.42
CA ALA A 131 -1.57 -3.56 -12.75
C ALA A 131 -1.93 -4.47 -13.92
N ALA A 132 -2.95 -5.30 -13.71
CA ALA A 132 -3.63 -6.04 -14.76
C ALA A 132 -4.28 -5.09 -15.78
N ASN A 133 -4.67 -5.62 -16.93
CA ASN A 133 -5.40 -4.84 -17.92
C ASN A 133 -6.71 -4.29 -17.32
N GLY A 134 -6.88 -2.97 -17.35
CA GLY A 134 -8.01 -2.29 -16.69
C GLY A 134 -7.87 -2.15 -15.18
N GLY A 135 -6.68 -2.37 -14.61
CA GLY A 135 -6.40 -2.19 -13.19
C GLY A 135 -6.62 -0.76 -12.72
N HIS A 136 -6.94 -0.63 -11.43
CA HIS A 136 -7.22 0.63 -10.76
C HIS A 136 -6.01 1.15 -9.98
N PHE A 137 -5.92 2.47 -9.83
CA PHE A 137 -4.88 3.12 -9.04
C PHE A 137 -5.53 3.99 -7.97
N ILE A 138 -5.10 3.76 -6.72
CA ILE A 138 -5.42 4.63 -5.59
C ILE A 138 -4.08 5.14 -5.07
N GLY A 139 -3.99 6.41 -4.73
CA GLY A 139 -2.75 6.92 -4.18
C GLY A 139 -2.93 8.17 -3.34
N SER A 140 -2.00 8.33 -2.41
CA SER A 140 -1.92 9.44 -1.46
C SER A 140 -0.94 10.49 -1.98
N SER A 141 -1.39 11.74 -2.10
CA SER A 141 -0.53 12.87 -2.48
C SER A 141 -1.15 14.19 -2.07
N VAL A 142 -0.49 15.28 -2.45
CA VAL A 142 -1.04 16.64 -2.34
C VAL A 142 -1.85 16.99 -3.60
N ARG A 143 -2.79 17.94 -3.46
CA ARG A 143 -3.70 18.33 -4.55
C ARG A 143 -2.95 18.90 -5.75
N GLU A 144 -1.84 19.55 -5.51
CA GLU A 144 -0.94 20.17 -6.49
C GLU A 144 -0.37 19.13 -7.48
N ASN A 145 -0.29 17.86 -7.08
CA ASN A 145 0.12 16.78 -7.97
C ASN A 145 -1.03 16.24 -8.84
N GLY A 146 -2.26 16.75 -8.72
CA GLY A 146 -3.44 16.22 -9.41
C GLY A 146 -3.26 16.07 -10.93
N GLU A 147 -2.74 17.11 -11.60
CA GLU A 147 -2.47 17.04 -13.06
C GLU A 147 -1.39 16.03 -13.42
N LEU A 148 -0.34 15.93 -12.59
CA LEU A 148 0.73 14.95 -12.75
C LEU A 148 0.17 13.52 -12.65
N LEU A 149 -0.58 13.22 -11.59
CA LEU A 149 -1.13 11.88 -11.36
C LEU A 149 -2.17 11.49 -12.39
N HIS A 150 -2.95 12.46 -12.87
CA HIS A 150 -3.85 12.24 -14.00
C HIS A 150 -3.06 11.89 -15.27
N GLY A 151 -1.98 12.61 -15.59
CA GLY A 151 -1.15 12.31 -16.74
C GLY A 151 -0.41 10.97 -16.66
N LEU A 152 0.07 10.60 -15.46
CA LEU A 152 0.81 9.36 -15.26
C LEU A 152 -0.08 8.11 -15.20
N LEU A 153 -1.18 8.18 -14.46
CA LEU A 153 -1.98 7.02 -14.06
C LEU A 153 -3.49 7.19 -14.31
N GLY A 154 -3.93 8.31 -14.89
CA GLY A 154 -5.35 8.59 -15.09
C GLY A 154 -6.12 8.85 -13.79
N MET A 155 -5.40 9.07 -12.67
CA MET A 155 -6.00 9.30 -11.37
C MET A 155 -6.76 10.63 -11.32
N ARG A 156 -7.82 10.67 -10.52
CA ARG A 156 -8.59 11.89 -10.23
C ARG A 156 -8.46 12.23 -8.75
N SER A 157 -8.37 13.53 -8.46
CA SER A 157 -8.35 14.01 -7.08
C SER A 157 -9.72 13.87 -6.44
N TYR A 158 -9.75 13.50 -5.16
CA TYR A 158 -10.94 13.45 -4.32
C TYR A 158 -10.75 14.34 -3.09
N ASP A 159 -11.85 14.88 -2.55
CA ASP A 159 -11.83 15.71 -1.34
C ASP A 159 -11.77 14.83 -0.07
N PHE A 160 -10.68 14.07 0.05
CA PHE A 160 -10.33 13.32 1.24
C PHE A 160 -8.89 13.63 1.64
N PHE A 161 -8.67 13.94 2.91
CA PHE A 161 -7.34 14.22 3.45
C PHE A 161 -6.80 12.98 4.16
N THR A 162 -5.72 12.41 3.64
CA THR A 162 -4.94 11.38 4.31
C THR A 162 -4.29 11.97 5.55
N ASN A 163 -4.57 11.37 6.71
CA ASN A 163 -4.00 11.80 7.98
C ASN A 163 -3.05 10.72 8.48
N TYR A 164 -1.93 11.16 9.05
CA TYR A 164 -0.89 10.28 9.58
C TYR A 164 -0.89 10.27 11.12
N SER A 165 -0.51 9.14 11.70
CA SER A 165 -0.40 8.89 13.13
C SER A 165 1.06 8.82 13.54
N PRO A 166 1.52 9.63 14.51
CA PRO A 166 2.90 9.59 14.99
C PRO A 166 3.23 8.32 15.78
N GLU A 167 2.20 7.57 16.20
CA GLU A 167 2.37 6.36 17.03
C GLU A 167 2.37 5.05 16.24
N GLY A 168 2.28 5.12 14.91
CA GLY A 168 2.01 3.93 14.10
C GLY A 168 0.60 3.36 14.30
N PRO A 169 0.19 2.37 13.50
CA PRO A 169 -1.14 1.76 13.63
C PRO A 169 -1.15 0.62 14.65
N PHE A 170 0.00 0.15 15.11
CA PHE A 170 0.13 -0.99 16.01
C PHE A 170 0.72 -0.59 17.36
N LYS A 171 -0.15 -0.41 18.37
CA LYS A 171 0.31 -0.33 19.76
C LYS A 171 0.67 -1.70 20.34
N HIS A 172 0.08 -2.77 19.79
CA HIS A 172 0.32 -4.17 20.19
C HIS A 172 0.06 -5.11 19.00
N VAL A 173 1.11 -5.63 18.37
CA VAL A 173 0.98 -6.87 17.58
C VAL A 173 1.25 -8.01 18.56
N ASN A 174 0.25 -8.85 18.81
CA ASN A 174 0.45 -10.10 19.51
C ASN A 174 1.40 -10.95 18.66
N SER A 175 2.61 -11.19 19.16
CA SER A 175 3.44 -12.30 18.69
C SER A 175 2.81 -13.57 19.24
N GLU A 176 1.97 -14.23 18.46
CA GLU A 176 1.68 -15.64 18.70
C GLU A 176 2.69 -16.51 17.95
N VAL A 177 3.04 -17.60 18.62
CA VAL A 177 4.19 -18.50 18.43
C VAL A 177 3.84 -19.59 17.45
#